data_AF-R9H2Z7-F1
#
_entry.id   AF-R9H2Z7-F1
#
_cell.length_a   1.000
_cell.length_b   1.000
_cell.length_c   1.000
_cell.angle_alpha   90.00
_cell.angle_beta   90.00
_cell.angle_gamma   90.00
#
_symmetry.space_group_name_H-M   'P 1'
#
loop_
_entity.id
_entity.type
_entity.pdbx_description
1 polymer ?
#
loop_
_entity_poly.entity_id
_entity_poly.type
_entity_poly.pdbx_seq_one_letter_code
_entity_poly.pdbx_strand_id
1 'polypeptide(L)'
;MGRKEEYKEKNLQYLQVLSTQEGICPLSCNMFYKVLQTGTGTVSPTIRSIVTVHYRGSLINGKEFDNSYDRNCPEAFRLCDVIEGWQLALQRMHVGDKWVVYIPYTMGYGNRTSGPIPAFSTLIFEVELLGIA
;
A
#
# COMPACT_ATOMS: atom_id res chain seq x y z
N MET A 1 8.90 -5.61 28.19
CA MET A 1 8.71 -4.92 26.90
C MET A 1 7.24 -4.56 26.75
N GLY A 2 6.90 -3.32 26.38
CA GLY A 2 5.50 -2.91 26.29
C GLY A 2 4.80 -3.48 25.05
N ARG A 3 3.49 -3.78 25.15
CA ARG A 3 2.67 -4.31 24.04
C ARG A 3 2.81 -3.50 22.73
N LYS A 4 2.99 -2.18 22.83
CA LYS A 4 3.18 -1.29 21.67
C LYS A 4 4.54 -1.48 20.98
N GLU A 5 5.61 -1.70 21.74
CA GLU A 5 6.94 -1.92 21.16
C GLU A 5 7.02 -3.30 20.51
N GLU A 6 6.47 -4.32 21.16
CA GLU A 6 6.37 -5.67 20.58
C GLU A 6 5.58 -5.66 19.26
N TYR A 7 4.49 -4.90 19.19
CA TYR A 7 3.72 -4.72 17.97
C TYR A 7 4.54 -4.05 16.86
N LYS A 8 5.24 -2.96 17.18
CA LYS A 8 6.13 -2.26 16.25
C LYS A 8 7.21 -3.18 15.72
N GLU A 9 7.88 -3.94 16.58
CA GLU A 9 8.93 -4.88 16.17
C GLU A 9 8.41 -5.99 15.27
N LYS A 10 7.24 -6.57 15.57
CA LYS A 10 6.60 -7.56 14.68
C LYS A 10 6.36 -6.99 13.27
N ASN A 11 5.94 -5.74 13.17
CA ASN A 11 5.73 -5.07 11.88
C ASN A 11 7.04 -4.81 11.12
N LEU A 12 8.12 -4.48 11.82
CA LEU A 12 9.44 -4.29 11.23
C LEU A 12 10.05 -5.62 10.77
N GLN A 13 9.98 -6.66 11.61
CA GLN A 13 10.46 -8.00 11.29
C GLN A 13 9.68 -8.61 10.11
N TYR A 14 8.37 -8.36 10.03
CA TYR A 14 7.57 -8.79 8.89
C TYR A 14 8.16 -8.30 7.56
N LEU A 15 8.52 -7.01 7.46
CA LEU A 15 9.11 -6.45 6.25
C LEU A 15 10.52 -7.00 5.97
N GLN A 16 11.32 -7.26 7.01
CA GLN A 16 12.64 -7.89 6.86
C GLN A 16 12.52 -9.28 6.25
N VAL A 17 11.63 -10.12 6.79
CA VAL A 17 11.39 -11.48 6.26
C VAL A 17 10.76 -11.43 4.87
N LEU A 18 9.84 -10.50 4.63
CA LEU A 18 9.22 -10.31 3.33
C LEU A 18 10.26 -9.95 2.25
N SER A 19 11.23 -9.11 2.58
CA SER A 19 12.26 -8.66 1.63
C SER A 19 13.11 -9.78 1.04
N THR A 20 13.15 -10.95 1.69
CA THR A 20 13.91 -12.13 1.22
C THR A 20 13.06 -13.12 0.43
N GLN A 21 11.76 -12.88 0.29
CA GLN A 21 10.86 -13.77 -0.43
C GLN A 21 10.95 -13.56 -1.95
N GLU A 22 10.81 -14.64 -2.70
CA GLU A 22 10.81 -14.60 -4.16
C GLU A 22 9.62 -13.81 -4.71
N GLY A 23 9.86 -12.99 -5.73
CA GLY A 23 8.86 -12.14 -6.37
C GLY A 23 8.50 -10.87 -5.58
N ILE A 24 9.15 -10.62 -4.44
CA ILE A 24 9.07 -9.33 -3.76
C ILE A 24 10.11 -8.37 -4.34
N CYS A 25 9.63 -7.27 -4.90
CA CYS A 25 10.44 -6.24 -5.50
C CYS A 25 10.64 -5.07 -4.52
N PRO A 26 11.87 -4.55 -4.35
CA PRO A 26 12.10 -3.40 -3.49
C PRO A 26 11.56 -2.11 -4.11
N LEU A 27 11.16 -1.20 -3.24
CA LEU A 27 10.78 0.17 -3.55
C LEU A 27 11.52 1.11 -2.59
N SER A 28 11.47 2.42 -2.82
CA SER A 28 12.13 3.40 -1.95
C SER A 28 11.53 3.39 -0.53
N CYS A 29 12.26 3.91 0.45
CA CYS A 29 11.78 4.05 1.84
C CYS A 29 11.39 2.73 2.54
N ASN A 30 12.10 1.64 2.26
CA ASN A 30 11.84 0.31 2.84
C ASN A 30 10.41 -0.19 2.56
N MET A 31 9.87 0.21 1.41
CA MET A 31 8.66 -0.35 0.86
C MET A 31 8.99 -1.49 -0.09
N PHE A 32 8.01 -2.35 -0.31
CA PHE A 32 8.12 -3.44 -1.26
C PHE A 32 6.82 -3.56 -2.04
N TYR A 33 6.88 -4.24 -3.18
CA TYR A 33 5.68 -4.61 -3.92
C TYR A 33 5.85 -5.99 -4.55
N LYS A 34 4.72 -6.60 -4.90
CA LYS A 34 4.63 -7.83 -5.68
C LYS A 34 3.68 -7.57 -6.83
N VAL A 35 4.13 -7.86 -8.05
CA VAL A 35 3.28 -7.77 -9.24
C VAL A 35 2.31 -8.95 -9.26
N LEU A 36 1.01 -8.69 -9.30
CA LEU A 36 -0.02 -9.70 -9.55
C LEU A 36 -0.43 -9.70 -11.02
N GLN A 37 -0.50 -8.52 -11.63
CA GLN A 37 -0.80 -8.32 -13.05
C GLN A 37 -0.06 -7.09 -13.57
N THR A 38 0.46 -7.21 -14.78
CA THR A 38 1.04 -6.09 -15.53
C THR A 38 -0.02 -5.55 -16.50
N GLY A 39 -0.29 -4.26 -16.41
CA GLY A 39 -1.17 -3.53 -17.31
C GLY A 39 -0.53 -3.28 -18.67
N THR A 40 -1.30 -2.64 -19.55
CA THR A 40 -0.86 -2.24 -20.89
C THR A 40 -0.63 -0.73 -20.99
N GLY A 41 -0.92 0.02 -19.93
CA GLY A 41 -0.67 1.45 -19.87
C GLY A 41 0.82 1.79 -19.99
N THR A 42 1.11 2.95 -20.56
CA THR A 42 2.48 3.45 -20.76
C THR A 42 2.79 4.72 -19.98
N VAL A 43 1.76 5.30 -19.34
CA VAL A 43 1.87 6.52 -18.53
C VAL A 43 1.66 6.18 -17.08
N SER A 44 2.56 6.67 -16.22
CA SER A 44 2.39 6.64 -14.78
C SER A 44 1.74 7.92 -14.25
N PRO A 45 0.94 7.86 -13.17
CA PRO A 45 0.41 9.03 -12.48
C PRO A 45 1.52 9.98 -12.03
N THR A 46 1.19 11.27 -11.93
CA THR A 46 2.01 12.25 -11.20
C THR A 46 1.39 12.54 -9.85
N ILE A 47 2.11 13.21 -8.96
CA ILE A 47 1.56 13.59 -7.64
C ILE A 47 0.29 14.46 -7.72
N ARG A 48 0.06 15.16 -8.84
CA ARG A 48 -1.12 15.99 -9.07
C ARG A 48 -2.27 15.25 -9.76
N SER A 49 -2.03 14.04 -10.23
CA SER A 49 -3.02 13.25 -10.95
C SER A 49 -4.16 12.81 -10.03
N ILE A 50 -5.33 12.64 -10.61
CA ILE A 50 -6.42 11.88 -10.00
C ILE A 50 -6.31 10.45 -10.50
N VAL A 51 -6.23 9.49 -9.59
CA VAL A 51 -6.18 8.06 -9.91
C VAL A 51 -7.51 7.42 -9.59
N THR A 52 -7.96 6.49 -10.43
CA THR A 52 -9.09 5.61 -10.13
C THR A 52 -8.55 4.22 -9.84
N VAL A 53 -8.89 3.65 -8.69
CA VAL A 53 -8.34 2.37 -8.25
C VAL A 53 -9.41 1.45 -7.67
N HIS A 54 -9.19 0.15 -7.83
CA HIS A 54 -9.69 -0.80 -6.85
C HIS A 54 -8.60 -1.14 -5.84
N TYR A 55 -8.97 -1.37 -4.59
CA TYR A 55 -8.00 -1.73 -3.56
C TYR A 55 -8.61 -2.52 -2.41
N ARG A 56 -7.73 -3.23 -1.70
CA ARG A 56 -8.00 -3.90 -0.43
C ARG A 56 -6.81 -3.69 0.52
N GLY A 57 -7.07 -3.09 1.67
CA GLY A 57 -6.10 -2.79 2.71
C GLY A 57 -6.23 -3.71 3.93
N SER A 58 -5.14 -4.34 4.33
CA SER A 58 -5.08 -5.19 5.52
C SER A 58 -3.82 -4.95 6.35
N LEU A 59 -3.88 -5.36 7.62
CA LEU A 59 -2.73 -5.40 8.53
C LEU A 59 -1.96 -6.72 8.34
N ILE A 60 -0.74 -6.80 8.87
CA ILE A 60 0.12 -8.01 8.78
C ILE A 60 -0.51 -9.29 9.36
N ASN A 61 -1.54 -9.15 10.19
CA ASN A 61 -2.28 -10.28 10.76
C ASN A 61 -3.49 -10.71 9.89
N GLY A 62 -3.63 -10.15 8.69
CA GLY A 62 -4.73 -10.43 7.76
C GLY A 62 -6.03 -9.68 8.06
N LYS A 63 -6.10 -8.87 9.14
CA LYS A 63 -7.29 -8.07 9.42
C LYS A 63 -7.43 -6.97 8.37
N GLU A 64 -8.49 -7.05 7.58
CA GLU A 64 -8.90 -6.02 6.65
C GLU A 64 -9.40 -4.77 7.39
N PHE A 65 -9.06 -3.59 6.87
CA PHE A 65 -9.55 -2.32 7.40
C PHE A 65 -10.30 -1.47 6.37
N ASP A 66 -10.10 -1.73 5.08
CA ASP A 66 -10.79 -1.03 3.99
C ASP A 66 -10.69 -1.83 2.69
N ASN A 67 -11.75 -1.84 1.89
CA ASN A 67 -11.87 -2.64 0.67
C ASN A 67 -12.94 -2.06 -0.25
N SER A 68 -12.54 -1.66 -1.45
CA SER A 68 -13.45 -1.09 -2.44
C SER A 68 -14.18 -2.15 -3.29
N TYR A 69 -13.67 -3.38 -3.34
CA TYR A 69 -14.35 -4.49 -4.02
C TYR A 69 -15.66 -4.85 -3.33
N ASP A 70 -15.71 -4.83 -1.99
CA ASP A 70 -16.94 -5.08 -1.21
C ASP A 70 -18.03 -4.04 -1.50
N ARG A 71 -17.61 -2.83 -1.90
CA ARG A 71 -18.52 -1.73 -2.29
C ARG A 71 -18.93 -1.80 -3.76
N ASN A 72 -18.36 -2.71 -4.56
CA ASN A 72 -18.53 -2.81 -6.01
C ASN A 72 -18.34 -1.47 -6.75
N CYS A 73 -17.48 -0.59 -6.22
CA CYS A 73 -17.27 0.74 -6.76
C CYS A 73 -15.79 1.12 -6.64
N PRO A 74 -15.08 1.37 -7.76
CA PRO A 74 -13.75 1.95 -7.73
C PRO A 74 -13.76 3.31 -7.03
N GLU A 75 -12.63 3.67 -6.45
CA GLU A 75 -12.50 4.93 -5.74
C GLU A 75 -11.51 5.85 -6.45
N ALA A 76 -11.84 7.14 -6.48
CA ALA A 76 -11.03 8.16 -7.13
C ALA A 76 -10.33 9.01 -6.06
N PHE A 77 -9.00 9.08 -6.14
CA PHE A 77 -8.18 9.83 -5.20
C PHE A 77 -7.32 10.84 -5.93
N ARG A 78 -7.16 12.03 -5.35
CA ARG A 78 -6.03 12.91 -5.69
C ARG A 78 -4.78 12.30 -5.06
N LEU A 79 -3.76 12.03 -5.87
CA LEU A 79 -2.61 11.30 -5.37
C LEU A 79 -1.90 12.05 -4.24
N CYS A 80 -1.87 13.39 -4.27
CA CYS A 80 -1.31 14.21 -3.19
C CYS A 80 -2.02 14.11 -1.83
N ASP A 81 -3.26 13.60 -1.79
CA ASP A 81 -4.09 13.60 -0.58
C ASP A 81 -4.09 12.24 0.15
N VAL A 82 -3.43 11.23 -0.42
CA VAL A 82 -3.28 9.89 0.20
C VAL A 82 -1.93 9.73 0.88
N ILE A 83 -1.76 8.65 1.65
CA ILE A 83 -0.49 8.35 2.35
C ILE A 83 0.70 8.31 1.38
N GLU A 84 1.87 8.74 1.86
CA GLU A 84 3.08 8.86 1.03
C GLU A 84 3.48 7.54 0.36
N GLY A 85 3.22 6.40 1.00
CA GLY A 85 3.48 5.09 0.39
C GLY A 85 2.64 4.84 -0.87
N TRP A 86 1.38 5.27 -0.89
CA TRP A 86 0.56 5.21 -2.10
C TRP A 86 1.07 6.16 -3.17
N GLN A 87 1.46 7.37 -2.78
CA GLN A 87 2.06 8.34 -3.70
C GLN A 87 3.26 7.76 -4.43
N LEU A 88 4.14 7.07 -3.70
CA LEU A 88 5.37 6.51 -4.24
C LEU A 88 5.09 5.27 -5.10
N ALA A 89 4.22 4.37 -4.65
CA ALA A 89 3.89 3.14 -5.37
C ALA A 89 3.14 3.42 -6.67
N LEU A 90 2.08 4.24 -6.63
CA LEU A 90 1.24 4.50 -7.80
C LEU A 90 2.00 5.25 -8.91
N GLN A 91 2.95 6.12 -8.58
CA GLN A 91 3.84 6.77 -9.56
C GLN A 91 4.77 5.78 -10.30
N ARG A 92 4.83 4.51 -9.86
CA ARG A 92 5.55 3.42 -10.55
C ARG A 92 4.64 2.45 -11.28
N MET A 93 3.32 2.59 -11.10
CA MET A 93 2.32 1.77 -11.76
C MET A 93 1.83 2.44 -13.05
N HIS A 94 1.19 1.63 -13.89
CA HIS A 94 0.50 2.02 -15.10
C HIS A 94 -0.94 1.50 -15.06
N VAL A 95 -1.81 2.09 -15.89
CA VAL A 95 -3.19 1.61 -15.99
C VAL A 95 -3.22 0.12 -16.39
N GLY A 96 -3.98 -0.66 -15.63
CA GLY A 96 -4.11 -2.11 -15.70
C GLY A 96 -3.15 -2.88 -14.78
N ASP A 97 -2.18 -2.21 -14.15
CA ASP A 97 -1.31 -2.86 -13.16
C ASP A 97 -2.13 -3.22 -11.91
N LYS A 98 -1.86 -4.42 -11.40
CA LYS A 98 -2.37 -4.88 -10.11
C LYS A 98 -1.24 -5.39 -9.24
N TRP A 99 -0.96 -4.70 -8.13
CA TRP A 99 0.16 -5.00 -7.24
C TRP A 99 -0.32 -5.25 -5.82
N VAL A 100 0.43 -6.05 -5.06
CA VAL A 100 0.42 -5.95 -3.60
C VAL A 100 1.54 -5.03 -3.18
N VAL A 101 1.24 -3.99 -2.42
CA VAL A 101 2.19 -2.98 -1.92
C VAL A 101 2.29 -3.10 -0.40
N TYR A 102 3.52 -3.16 0.09
CA TYR A 102 3.84 -3.31 1.50
C TYR A 102 4.47 -2.00 2.00
N ILE A 103 3.78 -1.35 2.93
CA ILE A 103 4.05 0.02 3.33
C ILE A 103 4.43 0.05 4.81
N PRO A 104 5.67 0.42 5.17
CA PRO A 104 6.04 0.59 6.57
C PRO A 104 5.26 1.76 7.19
N TYR A 105 5.11 1.74 8.52
CA TYR A 105 4.37 2.78 9.23
C TYR A 105 4.88 4.21 8.94
N THR A 106 6.17 4.38 8.64
CA THR A 106 6.79 5.66 8.29
C THR A 106 6.26 6.27 6.99
N MET A 107 5.77 5.43 6.07
CA MET A 107 5.14 5.84 4.79
C MET A 107 3.61 5.69 4.83
N GLY A 108 3.05 5.34 6.00
CA GLY A 108 1.62 5.16 6.24
C GLY A 108 1.11 6.15 7.29
N TYR A 109 0.50 5.63 8.37
CA TYR A 109 -0.10 6.46 9.42
C TYR A 109 0.83 6.78 10.60
N GLY A 110 2.10 6.37 10.55
CA GLY A 110 3.09 6.77 11.53
C GLY A 110 2.92 6.12 12.91
N ASN A 111 3.19 6.91 13.94
CA ASN A 111 3.18 6.51 15.36
C ASN A 111 1.83 6.73 16.07
N ARG A 112 0.79 7.12 15.30
CA ARG A 112 -0.58 7.36 15.76
C ARG A 112 -1.54 6.29 15.26
N THR A 113 -2.60 6.05 16.02
CA THR A 113 -3.72 5.21 15.59
C THR A 113 -4.58 5.98 14.59
N SER A 114 -5.07 5.31 13.55
CA SER A 114 -5.99 5.86 12.55
C SER A 114 -7.16 4.90 12.36
N GLY A 115 -8.33 5.24 12.92
CA GLY A 115 -9.50 4.34 12.90
C GLY A 115 -9.14 2.93 13.41
N PRO A 116 -9.32 1.87 12.60
CA PRO A 116 -9.00 0.49 12.98
C PRO A 116 -7.49 0.15 12.90
N ILE A 117 -6.64 1.07 12.45
CA ILE A 117 -5.20 0.85 12.20
C ILE A 117 -4.39 1.30 13.44
N PRO A 118 -3.73 0.38 14.17
CA PRO A 118 -2.88 0.75 15.29
C PRO A 118 -1.66 1.60 14.88
N ALA A 119 -1.13 2.36 15.83
CA ALA A 119 0.18 3.00 15.67
C ALA A 119 1.27 1.98 15.29
N PHE A 120 2.21 2.40 14.43
CA PHE A 120 3.35 1.58 13.96
C PHE A 120 2.97 0.38 13.07
N SER A 121 1.77 0.38 12.48
CA SER A 121 1.34 -0.68 11.56
C SER A 121 2.08 -0.62 10.22
N THR A 122 2.56 -1.77 9.77
CA THR A 122 2.82 -2.03 8.35
C THR A 122 1.49 -2.31 7.66
N LEU A 123 1.26 -1.64 6.53
CA LEU A 123 0.03 -1.78 5.74
C LEU A 123 0.30 -2.63 4.50
N ILE A 124 -0.65 -3.49 4.16
CA ILE A 124 -0.61 -4.33 2.98
C ILE A 124 -1.80 -3.92 2.11
N PHE A 125 -1.52 -3.42 0.91
CA PHE A 125 -2.55 -3.02 -0.04
C PHE A 125 -2.44 -3.84 -1.31
N GLU A 126 -3.49 -4.56 -1.66
CA GLU A 126 -3.71 -4.98 -3.03
C GLU A 126 -4.34 -3.80 -3.76
N VAL A 127 -3.70 -3.29 -4.82
CA VAL A 127 -4.14 -2.10 -5.57
C VAL A 127 -4.14 -2.42 -7.05
N GLU A 128 -5.22 -2.04 -7.71
CA GLU A 128 -5.43 -2.15 -9.15
C GLU A 128 -5.67 -0.75 -9.72
N LEU A 129 -4.78 -0.28 -10.60
CA LEU A 129 -4.87 1.06 -11.19
C LEU A 129 -5.72 1.02 -12.45
N LEU A 130 -6.90 1.65 -12.41
CA LEU A 130 -7.89 1.59 -13.49
C LEU A 130 -7.84 2.81 -14.42
N GLY A 131 -7.38 3.96 -13.92
CA GLY A 131 -7.37 5.20 -14.70
C GLY A 131 -6.57 6.33 -14.07
N ILE A 132 -6.20 7.30 -14.91
CA ILE A 132 -5.45 8.51 -14.56
C ILE A 132 -6.14 9.70 -15.25
N ALA A 133 -6.39 10.77 -14.51
CA ALA A 133 -6.94 12.04 -14.99
C ALA A 133 -6.08 13.23 -14.53
#